data_AF-A0A085Z3B4-F1
#
_entry.id   AF-A0A085Z3B4-F1
#
_cell.length_a   1.000
_cell.length_b   1.000
_cell.length_c   1.000
_cell.angle_alpha   90.00
_cell.angle_beta   90.00
_cell.angle_gamma   90.00
#
_symmetry.space_group_name_H-M   'P 1'
#
loop_
_entity.id
_entity.type
_entity.pdbx_description
1 polymer ?
#
loop_
_entity_poly.entity_id
_entity_poly.type
_entity_poly.pdbx_seq_one_letter_code
_entity_poly.pdbx_strand_id
1 'polypeptide(L)'
;MKKIILILVLSFFVSNCKAQKNPSDIIYFLPASVKEILYKEVQKTEEKKKNIFFVLDKENEDTFVIYLKTDYNESEKFWLKHSNRSVFLEKQLIIPLYLSIDHIFSYPEKGENVIKKLGTDKGFKRVISIRDHGFQIRFKRNGEIVK
;
A
#
# COMPACT_ATOMS: atom_id res chain seq x y z
N MET A 1 12.61 -30.65 43.92
CA MET A 1 12.90 -30.72 42.46
C MET A 1 11.67 -30.47 41.58
N LYS A 2 10.48 -31.04 41.87
CA LYS A 2 9.25 -30.83 41.07
C LYS A 2 8.83 -29.36 40.89
N LYS A 3 9.01 -28.51 41.93
CA LYS A 3 8.67 -27.07 41.88
C LYS A 3 9.57 -26.24 40.95
N ILE A 4 10.84 -26.62 40.79
CA ILE A 4 11.81 -25.90 39.94
C ILE A 4 11.56 -26.22 38.46
N ILE A 5 11.21 -27.48 38.15
CA ILE A 5 10.83 -27.90 36.79
C ILE A 5 9.56 -27.16 36.33
N LEU A 6 8.59 -26.97 37.23
CA LEU A 6 7.35 -26.24 36.92
C LEU A 6 7.61 -24.76 36.55
N ILE A 7 8.56 -24.11 37.24
CA ILE A 7 8.94 -22.71 36.99
C ILE A 7 9.68 -22.56 35.65
N LEU A 8 10.55 -23.52 35.31
CA LEU A 8 11.24 -23.55 34.01
C LEU A 8 10.28 -23.76 32.85
N VAL A 9 9.28 -24.62 33.01
CA VAL A 9 8.24 -24.85 31.99
C VAL A 9 7.36 -23.62 31.81
N LEU A 10 6.92 -22.96 32.88
CA LEU A 10 6.12 -21.73 32.78
C LEU A 10 6.86 -20.59 32.07
N SER A 11 8.16 -20.43 32.35
CA SER A 11 9.01 -19.40 31.73
C SER A 11 9.12 -19.52 30.20
N PHE A 12 9.04 -20.75 29.68
CA PHE A 12 9.12 -21.04 28.24
C PHE A 12 7.81 -20.71 27.49
N PHE A 13 6.67 -20.73 28.19
CA PHE A 13 5.36 -20.41 27.59
C PHE A 13 5.15 -18.89 27.44
N VAL A 14 5.69 -18.07 28.33
CA VAL A 14 5.53 -16.59 28.26
C VAL A 14 6.39 -15.96 27.17
N SER A 15 7.50 -16.60 26.77
CA SER A 15 8.47 -16.04 25.82
C SER A 15 8.07 -16.23 24.34
N ASN A 16 7.04 -17.03 24.06
CA ASN A 16 6.49 -17.24 22.72
C ASN A 16 5.20 -16.44 22.43
N CYS A 17 4.72 -15.63 23.36
CA CYS A 17 3.57 -14.77 23.12
C CYS A 17 4.00 -13.49 22.37
N LYS A 18 4.52 -13.67 21.15
CA LYS A 18 4.59 -12.56 20.19
C LYS A 18 3.19 -12.40 19.62
N ALA A 19 2.40 -11.52 20.22
CA ALA A 19 1.18 -10.99 19.60
C ALA A 19 1.59 -10.15 18.38
N GLN A 20 2.07 -10.82 17.34
CA GLN A 20 2.35 -10.20 16.06
C GLN A 20 0.99 -9.97 15.41
N LYS A 21 0.35 -8.84 15.77
CA LYS A 21 -0.73 -8.26 14.99
C LYS A 21 -0.12 -7.85 13.65
N ASN A 22 -0.03 -8.79 12.72
CA ASN A 22 0.07 -8.42 11.32
C ASN A 22 -1.14 -7.50 11.05
N PRO A 23 -0.92 -6.28 10.56
CA PRO A 23 -2.04 -5.41 10.24
C PRO A 23 -2.96 -6.15 9.28
N SER A 24 -4.25 -6.16 9.56
CA SER A 24 -5.23 -6.76 8.66
C SER A 24 -5.17 -6.04 7.31
N ASP A 25 -5.18 -6.78 6.22
CA ASP A 25 -5.18 -6.20 4.87
C ASP A 25 -6.49 -5.44 4.63
N ILE A 26 -6.40 -4.21 4.10
CA ILE A 26 -7.54 -3.40 3.72
C ILE A 26 -7.77 -3.57 2.21
N ILE A 27 -8.82 -4.32 1.87
CA ILE A 27 -9.17 -4.62 0.48
C ILE A 27 -10.15 -3.58 -0.08
N TYR A 28 -9.78 -2.97 -1.20
CA TYR A 28 -10.56 -1.96 -1.91
C TYR A 28 -11.34 -2.62 -3.05
N PHE A 29 -12.62 -2.27 -3.14
CA PHE A 29 -13.50 -2.67 -4.22
C PHE A 29 -13.80 -1.44 -5.08
N LEU A 30 -13.25 -1.45 -6.30
CA LEU A 30 -13.54 -0.40 -7.28
C LEU A 30 -14.86 -0.69 -8.00
N PRO A 31 -15.49 0.34 -8.61
CA PRO A 31 -16.66 0.13 -9.47
C PRO A 31 -16.39 -0.89 -10.58
N ALA A 32 -17.42 -1.65 -10.98
CA ALA A 32 -17.27 -2.76 -11.92
C ALA A 32 -16.61 -2.34 -13.25
N SER A 33 -17.06 -1.22 -13.82
CA SER A 33 -16.48 -0.61 -15.03
C SER A 33 -14.96 -0.38 -14.92
N VAL A 34 -14.51 0.14 -13.77
CA VAL A 34 -13.09 0.41 -13.50
C VAL A 34 -12.32 -0.90 -13.34
N LYS A 35 -12.86 -1.85 -12.56
CA LYS A 35 -12.23 -3.16 -12.35
C LYS A 35 -12.02 -3.92 -13.66
N GLU A 36 -13.01 -3.93 -14.55
CA GLU A 36 -12.92 -4.63 -15.83
C GLU A 36 -11.80 -4.05 -16.72
N ILE A 37 -11.69 -2.73 -16.79
CA ILE A 37 -10.64 -2.07 -17.55
C ILE A 37 -9.27 -2.39 -16.96
N LEU A 38 -9.11 -2.25 -15.64
CA LEU A 38 -7.84 -2.56 -14.96
C LEU A 38 -7.45 -4.03 -15.11
N TYR A 39 -8.40 -4.95 -14.98
CA TYR A 39 -8.15 -6.37 -15.16
C TYR A 39 -7.62 -6.66 -16.56
N LYS A 40 -8.26 -6.10 -17.61
CA LYS A 40 -7.79 -6.24 -19.00
C LYS A 40 -6.36 -5.69 -19.17
N GLU A 41 -6.07 -4.53 -18.59
CA GLU A 41 -4.75 -3.92 -18.71
C GLU A 41 -3.66 -4.73 -17.99
N VAL A 42 -3.96 -5.25 -16.80
CA VAL A 42 -3.06 -6.14 -16.06
C VAL A 42 -2.78 -7.43 -16.86
N GLN A 43 -3.77 -7.99 -17.57
CA GLN A 43 -3.55 -9.19 -18.37
C GLN A 43 -2.63 -8.96 -19.57
N LYS A 44 -2.61 -7.77 -20.18
CA LYS A 44 -1.69 -7.43 -21.28
C LYS A 44 -0.22 -7.43 -20.84
N THR A 45 0.03 -7.29 -19.55
CA THR A 45 1.38 -7.13 -19.00
C THR A 45 1.95 -8.51 -18.64
N GLU A 46 2.31 -9.31 -19.65
CA GLU A 46 2.78 -10.70 -19.44
C GLU A 46 4.15 -10.79 -18.74
N GLU A 47 5.08 -9.86 -18.98
CA GLU A 47 6.45 -9.93 -18.44
C GLU A 47 6.62 -9.29 -17.04
N LYS A 48 5.66 -8.49 -16.55
CA LYS A 48 5.85 -7.66 -15.34
C LYS A 48 4.91 -7.91 -14.16
N LYS A 49 4.16 -9.02 -14.14
CA LYS A 49 3.16 -9.31 -13.07
C LYS A 49 3.70 -9.20 -11.63
N LYS A 50 5.00 -9.43 -11.40
CA LYS A 50 5.62 -9.36 -10.06
C LYS A 50 5.71 -7.95 -9.47
N ASN A 51 5.64 -6.90 -10.31
CA ASN A 51 5.88 -5.53 -9.88
C ASN A 51 4.69 -4.59 -10.15
N ILE A 52 3.50 -5.16 -10.35
CA ILE A 52 2.30 -4.37 -10.58
C ILE A 52 1.75 -3.84 -9.26
N PHE A 53 1.43 -2.55 -9.24
CA PHE A 53 0.73 -1.90 -8.14
C PHE A 53 -0.16 -0.77 -8.65
N PHE A 54 -1.10 -0.37 -7.80
CA PHE A 54 -1.98 0.76 -8.05
C PHE A 54 -1.65 1.96 -7.16
N VAL A 55 -1.88 3.14 -7.71
CA VAL A 55 -1.91 4.38 -6.96
C VAL A 55 -3.28 5.00 -7.16
N LEU A 56 -4.02 5.20 -6.07
CA LEU A 56 -5.31 5.90 -6.11
C LEU A 56 -5.12 7.34 -5.67
N ASP A 57 -5.56 8.25 -6.53
CA ASP A 57 -5.54 9.68 -6.30
C ASP A 57 -6.97 10.25 -6.36
N LYS A 58 -7.17 11.36 -5.67
CA LYS A 58 -8.42 12.15 -5.72
C LYS A 58 -8.10 13.46 -6.41
N GLU A 59 -8.58 13.60 -7.64
CA GLU A 59 -8.36 14.81 -8.45
C GLU A 59 -9.26 15.95 -8.01
N ASN A 60 -10.53 15.67 -7.69
CA ASN A 60 -11.48 16.62 -7.12
C ASN A 60 -12.55 15.90 -6.28
N GLU A 61 -13.60 16.59 -5.85
CA GLU A 61 -14.62 16.03 -4.95
C GLU A 61 -15.26 14.74 -5.46
N ASP A 62 -15.53 14.64 -6.75
CA ASP A 62 -16.23 13.51 -7.37
C ASP A 62 -15.35 12.69 -8.33
N THR A 63 -14.15 13.17 -8.66
CA THR A 63 -13.25 12.51 -9.63
C THR A 63 -12.06 11.88 -8.94
N PHE A 64 -11.87 10.60 -9.22
CA PHE A 64 -10.75 9.78 -8.78
C PHE A 64 -9.91 9.37 -9.98
N VAL A 65 -8.62 9.18 -9.76
CA VAL A 65 -7.70 8.66 -10.77
C VAL A 65 -6.97 7.46 -10.20
N ILE A 66 -7.00 6.35 -10.92
CA ILE A 66 -6.20 5.18 -10.56
C ILE A 66 -5.13 4.95 -11.63
N TYR A 67 -3.89 4.85 -11.16
CA TYR A 67 -2.71 4.62 -11.98
C TYR A 67 -2.27 3.17 -11.86
N LEU A 68 -2.04 2.50 -12.98
CA LEU A 68 -1.36 1.22 -13.05
C LEU A 68 0.14 1.46 -13.22
N LYS A 69 0.96 0.93 -12.31
CA LYS A 69 2.42 1.02 -12.37
C LYS A 69 3.07 -0.35 -12.33
N THR A 70 4.21 -0.48 -13.02
CA THR A 70 4.93 -1.76 -13.17
C THR A 70 6.35 -1.75 -12.61
N ASP A 71 6.83 -0.61 -12.14
CA ASP A 71 8.22 -0.43 -11.70
C ASP A 71 8.24 0.48 -10.46
N TYR A 72 8.94 0.03 -9.42
CA TYR A 72 8.96 0.72 -8.12
C TYR A 72 10.20 1.60 -7.96
N ASN A 73 10.01 2.87 -7.62
CA ASN A 73 11.06 3.65 -6.99
C ASN A 73 11.17 3.33 -5.47
N GLU A 74 12.22 3.80 -4.80
CA GLU A 74 12.43 3.52 -3.37
C GLU A 74 11.27 3.99 -2.47
N SER A 75 10.64 5.12 -2.81
CA SER A 75 9.51 5.65 -2.06
C SER A 75 8.29 4.76 -2.20
N GLU A 76 8.02 4.27 -3.41
CA GLU A 76 6.90 3.38 -3.69
C GLU A 76 7.07 2.05 -2.96
N LYS A 77 8.29 1.50 -2.94
CA LYS A 77 8.60 0.30 -2.14
C LYS A 77 8.27 0.50 -0.66
N PHE A 78 8.56 1.68 -0.10
CA PHE A 78 8.19 2.00 1.28
C PHE A 78 6.66 1.97 1.46
N TRP A 79 5.91 2.69 0.62
CA TRP A 79 4.46 2.77 0.76
C TRP A 79 3.77 1.42 0.56
N LEU A 80 4.21 0.62 -0.40
CA LEU A 80 3.63 -0.69 -0.65
C LEU A 80 3.91 -1.67 0.49
N LYS A 81 5.06 -1.56 1.14
CA LYS A 81 5.40 -2.35 2.32
C LYS A 81 4.56 -1.98 3.55
N HIS A 82 4.12 -0.72 3.65
CA HIS A 82 3.56 -0.17 4.89
C HIS A 82 2.08 0.25 4.79
N SER A 83 1.51 0.32 3.60
CA SER A 83 0.12 0.76 3.40
C SER A 83 -0.91 -0.33 3.67
N ASN A 84 -0.53 -1.61 3.78
CA ASN A 84 -1.44 -2.77 4.00
C ASN A 84 -2.75 -2.73 3.18
N ARG A 85 -2.73 -2.11 2.00
CA ARG A 85 -3.89 -1.86 1.15
C ARG A 85 -3.73 -2.59 -0.17
N SER A 86 -4.84 -3.06 -0.71
CA SER A 86 -4.86 -3.76 -1.99
C SER A 86 -6.19 -3.56 -2.72
N VAL A 87 -6.18 -3.71 -4.03
CA VAL A 87 -7.40 -3.71 -4.86
C VAL A 87 -7.75 -5.13 -5.22
N PHE A 88 -9.02 -5.48 -5.04
CA PHE A 88 -9.61 -6.68 -5.62
C PHE A 88 -10.11 -6.38 -7.03
N LEU A 89 -9.64 -7.15 -8.01
CA LEU A 89 -10.09 -7.05 -9.40
C LEU A 89 -11.13 -8.13 -9.74
N GLU A 90 -10.64 -9.31 -10.11
CA GLU A 90 -11.43 -10.47 -10.57
C GLU A 90 -10.69 -11.77 -10.25
N LYS A 91 -11.42 -12.90 -10.12
CA LYS A 91 -10.83 -14.24 -9.89
C LYS A 91 -9.79 -14.31 -8.76
N GLN A 92 -10.06 -13.61 -7.65
CA GLN A 92 -9.15 -13.53 -6.49
C GLN A 92 -7.81 -12.82 -6.78
N LEU A 93 -7.70 -12.09 -7.88
CA LEU A 93 -6.54 -11.24 -8.16
C LEU A 93 -6.55 -10.02 -7.24
N ILE A 94 -5.58 -9.99 -6.33
CA ILE A 94 -5.35 -8.91 -5.37
C ILE A 94 -4.04 -8.23 -5.73
N ILE A 95 -4.07 -6.91 -5.94
CA ILE A 95 -2.90 -6.12 -6.34
C ILE A 95 -2.64 -5.04 -5.29
N PRO A 96 -1.38 -4.82 -4.86
CA PRO A 96 -1.03 -3.77 -3.91
C PRO A 96 -1.52 -2.38 -4.33
N LEU A 97 -1.92 -1.59 -3.32
CA LEU A 97 -2.43 -0.24 -3.50
C LEU A 97 -1.80 0.68 -2.45
N TYR A 98 -1.44 1.90 -2.84
CA TYR A 98 -1.30 2.99 -1.88
C TYR A 98 -2.06 4.24 -2.36
N LEU A 99 -2.29 5.17 -1.44
CA LEU A 99 -3.05 6.39 -1.73
C LEU A 99 -2.08 7.53 -2.00
N SER A 100 -2.31 8.33 -3.05
CA SER A 100 -1.45 9.47 -3.38
C SER A 100 -1.36 10.48 -2.22
N ILE A 101 -2.44 10.59 -1.44
CA ILE A 101 -2.52 11.45 -0.24
C ILE A 101 -1.45 11.12 0.82
N ASP A 102 -0.94 9.88 0.85
CA ASP A 102 0.13 9.48 1.76
C ASP A 102 1.41 10.29 1.49
N HIS A 103 1.70 10.65 0.23
CA HIS A 103 2.83 11.51 -0.13
C HIS A 103 2.64 12.97 0.30
N ILE A 104 1.40 13.42 0.50
CA ILE A 104 1.09 14.81 0.84
C ILE A 104 1.30 15.05 2.33
N PHE A 105 0.79 14.14 3.16
CA PHE A 105 0.72 14.32 4.62
C PHE A 105 1.74 13.49 5.40
N SER A 106 2.49 12.61 4.73
CA SER A 106 3.43 11.70 5.40
C SER A 106 4.79 11.64 4.69
N TYR A 107 5.75 11.02 5.37
CA TYR A 107 7.09 10.80 4.86
C TYR A 107 7.33 9.30 4.63
N PRO A 108 8.10 8.92 3.59
CA PRO A 108 8.48 7.53 3.36
C PRO A 108 9.60 7.07 4.31
N GLU A 109 9.41 7.32 5.61
CA GLU A 109 10.35 7.04 6.69
C GLU A 109 9.60 6.50 7.92
N LYS A 110 10.27 5.68 8.73
CA LYS A 110 9.67 5.21 10.01
C LYS A 110 9.39 6.39 10.93
N GLY A 111 8.24 6.36 11.62
CA GLY A 111 7.83 7.43 12.54
C GLY A 111 8.87 7.78 13.60
N GLU A 112 9.54 6.79 14.19
CA GLU A 112 10.63 7.02 15.15
C GLU A 112 11.78 7.85 14.56
N ASN A 113 12.12 7.64 13.29
CA ASN A 113 13.16 8.40 12.61
C ASN A 113 12.71 9.82 12.31
N VAL A 114 11.44 10.01 11.92
CA VAL A 114 10.84 11.33 11.71
C VAL A 114 10.84 12.12 13.02
N ILE A 115 10.39 11.51 14.13
CA ILE A 115 10.35 12.14 15.45
C ILE A 115 11.75 12.55 15.92
N LYS A 116 12.76 11.69 15.72
CA LYS A 116 14.16 12.00 16.08
C LYS A 116 14.75 13.17 15.29
N LYS A 117 14.20 13.52 14.12
CA LYS A 117 14.64 14.67 13.32
C LYS A 117 13.97 15.98 13.73
N LEU A 118 12.84 15.92 14.46
CA LEU A 118 12.15 17.11 14.94
C LEU A 118 13.09 17.91 15.85
N GLY A 119 13.23 19.21 15.57
CA GLY A 119 14.12 20.10 16.33
C GLY A 119 15.61 19.94 16.02
N THR A 120 15.97 19.25 14.94
CA THR A 120 17.35 19.14 14.45
C THR A 120 17.48 19.73 13.04
N ASP A 121 18.71 20.05 12.62
CA ASP A 121 18.99 20.53 11.25
C ASP A 121 18.87 19.43 10.17
N LYS A 122 18.49 18.21 10.57
CA LYS A 122 18.33 17.08 9.64
C LYS A 122 17.04 17.26 8.83
N GLY A 123 17.16 17.45 7.52
CA GLY A 123 16.03 17.53 6.61
C GLY A 123 15.18 16.25 6.54
N PHE A 124 13.91 16.42 6.14
CA PHE A 124 12.98 15.32 5.84
C PHE A 124 13.06 14.96 4.35
N LYS A 125 13.06 13.66 4.03
CA LYS A 125 12.99 13.22 2.62
C LYS A 125 11.56 13.41 2.12
N ARG A 126 11.30 14.46 1.34
CA ARG A 126 10.04 14.63 0.62
C ARG A 126 10.18 14.10 -0.79
N VAL A 127 9.22 13.27 -1.23
CA VAL A 127 9.23 12.69 -2.57
C VAL A 127 8.23 13.42 -3.42
N ILE A 128 8.73 14.05 -4.48
CA ILE A 128 7.91 14.59 -5.55
C ILE A 128 7.70 13.45 -6.55
N SER A 129 6.49 12.92 -6.64
CA SER A 129 6.17 11.93 -7.66
C SER A 129 6.01 12.63 -9.01
N ILE A 130 6.94 12.44 -9.92
CA ILE A 130 6.73 12.78 -11.32
C ILE A 130 5.82 11.70 -11.90
N ARG A 131 4.64 12.11 -12.39
CA ARG A 131 3.65 11.19 -12.99
C ARG A 131 4.08 10.90 -14.42
N ASP A 132 4.95 9.90 -14.59
CA ASP A 132 5.31 9.39 -15.93
C ASP A 132 4.10 8.76 -16.63
N HIS A 133 4.19 8.66 -17.97
CA HIS A 133 3.20 8.20 -18.96
C HIS A 133 2.63 6.76 -18.77
N GLY A 134 2.26 6.40 -17.55
CA GLY A 134 1.63 5.13 -17.21
C GLY A 134 0.13 5.13 -17.54
N PHE A 135 -0.42 3.92 -17.66
CA PHE A 135 -1.85 3.74 -17.83
C PHE A 135 -2.62 4.30 -16.63
N GLN A 136 -3.65 5.09 -16.89
CA GLN A 136 -4.51 5.69 -15.88
C GLN A 136 -5.97 5.64 -16.29
N ILE A 137 -6.86 5.59 -15.29
CA ILE A 137 -8.31 5.71 -15.48
C ILE A 137 -8.79 6.81 -14.56
N ARG A 138 -9.48 7.81 -15.12
CA ARG A 138 -10.27 8.76 -14.34
C ARG A 138 -11.70 8.27 -14.25
N PHE A 139 -12.29 8.31 -13.07
CA PHE A 139 -13.64 7.82 -12.84
C PHE A 139 -14.33 8.55 -11.70
N LYS A 140 -15.66 8.60 -11.75
CA LYS A 140 -16.48 9.09 -10.64
C LYS A 140 -16.74 8.00 -9.62
N ARG A 141 -17.25 8.37 -8.44
CA ARG A 141 -17.59 7.40 -7.38
C ARG A 141 -18.55 6.29 -7.83
N ASN A 142 -19.44 6.59 -8.77
CA ASN A 142 -20.40 5.64 -9.35
C ASN A 142 -19.79 4.71 -10.42
N GLY A 143 -18.53 4.92 -10.82
CA GLY A 143 -17.85 4.15 -11.88
C GLY A 143 -17.98 4.73 -13.29
N GLU A 144 -18.62 5.89 -13.47
CA GLU A 144 -18.59 6.61 -14.74
C GLU A 144 -17.15 6.99 -15.09
N ILE A 145 -16.69 6.60 -16.29
CA ILE A 145 -15.34 6.91 -16.76
C ILE A 145 -15.31 8.34 -17.27
N VAL A 146 -14.39 9.14 -16.73
CA VAL A 146 -14.14 10.52 -17.15
C VAL A 146 -12.99 10.49 -18.17
N LYS A 147 -13.21 11.07 -19.35
CA LYS A 147 -12.20 11.11 -20.42
C LYS A 147 -11.23 12.26 -20.21
#